data_AF-A0A6A3C824-F1
#
_entry.id   AF-A0A6A3C824-F1
#
_cell.length_a   1.000
_cell.length_b   1.000
_cell.length_c   1.000
_cell.angle_alpha   90.00
_cell.angle_beta   90.00
_cell.angle_gamma   90.00
#
_symmetry.space_group_name_H-M   'P 1'
#
loop_
_entity.id
_entity.type
_entity.pdbx_description
1 polymer ?
#
loop_
_entity_poly.entity_id
_entity_poly.type
_entity_poly.pdbx_seq_one_letter_code
_entity_poly.pdbx_strand_id
1 'polypeptide(L)'
;MEFPDVESESSSQKKMGRVKIEINRIENTTNRQVTFRKRRNGLLKKAYELSVLCDAEVALVVFSGRGRLCEYANRFPFNPFLSSANLLIFFSS
;
A
#
# COMPACT_ATOMS: atom_id res chain seq x y z
N MET A 1 -47.91 14.82 27.61
CA MET A 1 -46.76 15.37 26.85
C MET A 1 -45.88 14.17 26.56
N GLU A 2 -46.17 13.51 25.45
CA GLU A 2 -45.42 12.31 25.02
C GLU A 2 -44.08 12.75 24.46
N PHE A 3 -43.00 12.12 24.91
CA PHE A 3 -41.67 12.31 24.35
C PHE A 3 -41.59 11.44 23.08
N PRO A 4 -41.22 11.99 21.91
CA PRO A 4 -41.08 11.19 20.70
C PRO A 4 -39.82 10.31 20.78
N ASP A 5 -39.99 9.04 20.42
CA ASP A 5 -38.94 8.03 20.32
C ASP A 5 -37.86 8.47 19.32
N VAL A 6 -36.63 8.64 19.80
CA VAL A 6 -35.46 8.76 18.93
C VAL A 6 -35.11 7.33 18.47
N GLU A 7 -35.70 6.91 17.36
CA GLU A 7 -35.26 5.71 16.64
C GLU A 7 -33.81 5.94 16.18
N SER A 8 -32.88 5.30 16.89
CA SER A 8 -31.51 5.19 16.46
C SER A 8 -31.46 4.18 15.30
N GLU A 9 -31.55 4.69 14.07
CA GLU A 9 -31.25 3.92 12.87
C GLU A 9 -29.78 3.46 12.94
N SER A 10 -29.56 2.29 13.52
CA SER A 10 -28.29 1.60 13.46
C SER A 10 -28.06 1.16 12.02
N SER A 11 -27.36 2.01 11.26
CA SER A 11 -26.90 1.67 9.92
C SER A 11 -26.00 0.43 10.01
N SER A 12 -26.60 -0.74 9.78
CA SER A 12 -25.91 -2.01 9.72
C SER A 12 -24.97 -1.97 8.51
N GLN A 13 -23.74 -1.51 8.71
CA GLN A 13 -22.72 -1.48 7.67
C GLN A 13 -22.35 -2.92 7.31
N LYS A 14 -23.10 -3.48 6.37
CA LYS A 14 -22.84 -4.78 5.75
C LYS A 14 -21.44 -4.73 5.14
N LYS A 15 -20.48 -5.43 5.75
CA LYS A 15 -19.12 -5.55 5.20
C LYS A 15 -19.22 -6.22 3.83
N MET A 16 -19.13 -5.43 2.76
CA MET A 16 -19.02 -5.97 1.42
C MET A 16 -17.75 -6.81 1.33
N GLY A 17 -17.88 -8.02 0.78
CA GLY A 17 -16.76 -8.94 0.54
C GLY A 17 -15.76 -8.41 -0.47
N ARG A 18 -14.83 -9.27 -0.91
CA ARG A 18 -13.83 -8.90 -1.91
C ARG A 18 -14.50 -8.73 -3.28
N VAL A 19 -14.63 -7.48 -3.73
CA VAL A 19 -15.17 -7.16 -5.06
C VAL A 19 -14.05 -7.22 -6.10
N LYS A 20 -14.33 -7.82 -7.26
CA LYS A 20 -13.43 -7.79 -8.43
C LYS A 20 -13.44 -6.38 -9.03
N ILE A 21 -12.26 -5.83 -9.28
CA ILE A 21 -12.09 -4.52 -9.92
C ILE A 21 -11.18 -4.67 -11.14
N GLU A 22 -11.36 -3.82 -12.14
CA GLU A 22 -10.48 -3.74 -13.29
C GLU A 22 -9.09 -3.19 -12.90
N ILE A 23 -8.05 -3.55 -13.66
CA ILE A 23 -6.69 -3.05 -13.44
C ILE A 23 -6.52 -1.74 -14.20
N ASN A 24 -7.10 -0.67 -13.65
CA ASN A 24 -7.01 0.70 -14.12
C ASN A 24 -6.76 1.65 -12.94
N ARG A 25 -6.45 2.92 -13.20
CA ARG A 25 -6.34 3.94 -12.15
C ARG A 25 -7.69 4.08 -11.44
N ILE A 26 -7.69 3.96 -10.11
CA ILE A 26 -8.91 4.16 -9.31
C ILE A 26 -9.19 5.66 -9.24
N GLU A 27 -10.30 6.11 -9.83
CA GLU A 27 -10.64 7.54 -9.87
C GLU A 27 -11.02 8.10 -8.50
N ASN A 28 -11.86 7.39 -7.75
CA ASN A 28 -12.27 7.80 -6.42
C ASN A 28 -11.06 7.85 -5.47
N THR A 29 -10.73 9.06 -4.99
CA THR A 29 -9.54 9.33 -4.18
C THR A 29 -9.52 8.56 -2.86
N THR A 30 -10.66 8.41 -2.19
CA THR A 30 -10.77 7.65 -0.93
C THR A 30 -10.53 6.16 -1.18
N ASN A 31 -11.18 5.59 -2.19
CA ASN A 31 -10.98 4.19 -2.57
C ASN A 31 -9.55 3.92 -3.02
N ARG A 32 -8.93 4.87 -3.74
CA ARG A 32 -7.52 4.80 -4.15
C ARG A 32 -6.58 4.76 -2.96
N GLN A 33 -6.79 5.61 -1.94
CA GLN A 33 -5.96 5.63 -0.73
C GLN A 33 -6.12 4.35 0.11
N VAL A 34 -7.36 3.88 0.31
CA VAL A 34 -7.62 2.64 1.04
C VAL A 34 -7.02 1.44 0.30
N THR A 35 -7.20 1.38 -1.02
CA THR A 35 -6.64 0.31 -1.86
C THR A 35 -5.13 0.34 -1.86
N PHE A 36 -4.50 1.52 -2.00
CA PHE A 36 -3.06 1.68 -1.91
C PHE A 36 -2.53 1.12 -0.59
N ARG A 37 -3.12 1.50 0.55
CA ARG A 37 -2.70 1.01 1.86
C ARG A 37 -2.83 -0.51 1.97
N LYS A 38 -3.96 -1.08 1.54
CA LYS A 38 -4.20 -2.53 1.58
C LYS A 38 -3.25 -3.31 0.66
N ARG A 39 -3.11 -2.89 -0.60
CA ARG A 39 -2.25 -3.57 -1.58
C ARG A 39 -0.77 -3.44 -1.26
N ARG A 40 -0.31 -2.24 -0.86
CA ARG A 40 1.07 -2.03 -0.41
C ARG A 40 1.42 -2.96 0.75
N ASN A 41 0.54 -3.07 1.75
CA ASN A 41 0.77 -3.97 2.87
C ASN A 41 0.78 -5.44 2.44
N GLY A 42 -0.08 -5.84 1.50
CA GLY A 42 -0.06 -7.19 0.91
C GLY A 42 1.22 -7.48 0.13
N LEU A 43 1.70 -6.50 -0.65
CA LEU A 43 2.93 -6.61 -1.43
C LEU A 43 4.16 -6.73 -0.52
N LEU A 44 4.24 -5.92 0.53
CA LEU A 44 5.30 -5.99 1.55
C LEU A 44 5.35 -7.37 2.20
N LYS A 45 4.19 -7.95 2.55
CA LYS A 45 4.12 -9.32 3.08
C LYS A 45 4.66 -10.34 2.09
N LYS A 46 4.32 -10.21 0.81
CA LYS A 46 4.82 -11.12 -0.24
C LYS A 46 6.31 -10.98 -0.48
N ALA A 47 6.85 -9.76 -0.48
CA ALA A 47 8.28 -9.52 -0.57
C ALA A 47 9.02 -10.18 0.60
N TYR A 48 8.49 -10.04 1.81
CA TYR A 48 9.02 -10.70 3.00
C TYR A 48 8.96 -12.23 2.91
N GLU A 49 7.79 -12.80 2.60
CA GLU A 49 7.63 -14.25 2.42
C GLU A 49 8.64 -14.81 1.40
N LEU A 50 8.79 -14.15 0.25
CA LEU A 50 9.74 -14.56 -0.78
C LEU A 50 11.19 -14.52 -0.29
N SER A 51 11.57 -13.44 0.39
CA SER A 51 12.92 -13.28 0.91
C SER A 51 13.31 -14.38 1.89
N VAL A 52 12.38 -14.79 2.77
CA VAL A 52 12.61 -15.82 3.77
C VAL A 52 12.58 -17.22 3.17
N LEU A 53 11.61 -17.51 2.29
CA LEU A 53 11.43 -18.85 1.72
C LEU A 53 12.56 -19.24 0.75
N CYS A 54 13.14 -18.27 0.06
CA CYS A 54 14.12 -18.52 -0.99
C CYS A 54 15.52 -17.99 -0.68
N ASP A 55 15.75 -17.46 0.53
CA ASP A 55 16.98 -16.74 0.92
C ASP A 55 17.40 -15.70 -0.14
N ALA A 56 16.40 -14.96 -0.64
CA ALA A 56 16.57 -14.02 -1.74
C ALA A 56 16.72 -12.58 -1.20
N GLU A 57 17.64 -11.82 -1.78
CA GLU A 57 17.75 -10.37 -1.53
C GLU A 57 16.62 -9.65 -2.29
N VAL A 58 15.75 -8.97 -1.55
CA VAL A 58 14.55 -8.31 -2.08
C VAL A 58 14.46 -6.89 -1.54
N ALA A 59 14.22 -5.94 -2.45
CA ALA A 59 13.87 -4.57 -2.10
C ALA A 59 12.64 -4.07 -2.86
N LEU A 60 11.90 -3.19 -2.20
CA LEU A 60 10.70 -2.57 -2.72
C LEU A 60 10.74 -1.07 -2.41
N VAL A 61 10.52 -0.25 -3.44
CA VAL A 61 10.39 1.21 -3.32
C VAL A 61 9.04 1.61 -3.88
N VAL A 62 8.22 2.30 -3.07
CA VAL A 62 6.87 2.73 -3.46
C VAL A 62 6.68 4.20 -3.14
N PHE A 63 6.40 4.99 -4.17
CA PHE A 63 5.99 6.39 -4.03
C PHE A 63 4.46 6.48 -4.03
N SER A 64 3.90 7.11 -3.01
CA SER A 64 2.48 7.47 -3.02
C SER A 64 2.25 8.69 -3.91
N GLY A 65 1.03 8.86 -4.42
CA GLY A 65 0.63 10.07 -5.14
C GLY A 65 0.68 11.37 -4.31
N ARG A 66 1.03 11.29 -3.01
CA ARG A 66 1.30 12.46 -2.14
C ARG A 66 2.79 12.67 -1.89
N GLY A 67 3.67 12.02 -2.65
CA GLY A 67 5.12 12.14 -2.50
C GLY A 67 5.71 11.40 -1.28
N ARG A 68 4.91 10.66 -0.50
CA ARG A 68 5.45 9.84 0.59
C ARG A 68 6.12 8.59 0.04
N LEU A 69 7.38 8.38 0.44
CA LEU A 69 8.16 7.18 0.20
C LEU A 69 7.76 6.08 1.19
N CYS A 70 7.63 4.85 0.70
CA CYS A 70 7.52 3.64 1.50
C CYS A 70 8.50 2.62 0.94
N GLU A 71 9.42 2.13 1.76
CA GLU A 71 10.47 1.21 1.34
C GLU A 71 10.51 -0.06 2.21
N TYR A 72 11.05 -1.12 1.64
CA TYR A 72 11.37 -2.38 2.32
C TYR A 72 12.64 -2.96 1.71
N ALA A 73 13.52 -3.48 2.57
CA ALA A 73 14.68 -4.27 2.18
C ALA A 73 14.96 -5.30 3.29
N ASN A 74 15.29 -6.55 2.92
CA ASN A 74 15.53 -7.63 3.87
C ASN A 74 16.99 -7.74 4.33
N ARG A 75 17.94 -7.15 3.60
CA ARG A 75 19.37 -7.20 3.94
C ARG A 75 19.96 -5.80 3.88
N PHE A 76 20.63 -5.37 4.96
CA PHE A 76 21.37 -4.11 5.01
C PHE A 76 22.89 -4.34 4.95
N PRO A 77 23.66 -3.47 4.25
CA PRO A 77 23.18 -2.30 3.54
C PRO A 77 22.59 -2.73 2.19
N PHE A 78 21.26 -2.61 2.01
CA PHE A 78 20.66 -2.57 0.69
C PHE A 78 21.08 -1.21 0.17
N ASN A 79 22.25 -1.20 -0.45
CA ASN A 79 22.80 -0.04 -1.07
C ASN A 79 22.47 -0.16 -2.54
N PRO A 80 21.29 0.30 -2.99
CA PRO A 80 21.03 0.37 -4.43
C PRO A 80 22.06 1.27 -5.13
N PHE A 81 22.81 2.08 -4.36
CA PHE A 81 23.83 3.01 -4.81
C PHE A 81 25.30 2.53 -4.72
N LEU A 82 25.65 1.47 -3.96
CA LEU A 82 27.05 0.99 -3.91
C LEU A 82 27.34 -0.20 -4.83
N SER A 83 26.33 -0.86 -5.41
CA SER A 83 26.57 -1.88 -6.44
C SER A 83 26.72 -1.28 -7.86
N SER A 84 26.25 -0.05 -8.08
CA SER A 84 26.65 0.72 -9.26
C SER A 84 26.50 2.22 -9.00
N ALA A 85 27.60 2.94 -9.17
CA ALA A 85 27.73 4.38 -8.98
C ALA A 85 26.93 5.23 -10.01
N ASN A 86 25.73 4.84 -10.44
CA ASN A 86 25.06 5.46 -11.60
C ASN A 86 23.58 5.84 -11.43
N LEU A 87 22.94 5.68 -10.27
CA LEU A 87 21.50 6.01 -10.15
C LEU A 87 21.19 7.37 -9.50
N LEU A 88 22.18 8.11 -8.97
CA LEU A 88 21.93 9.40 -8.31
C LEU A 88 21.71 10.57 -9.28
N ILE A 89 21.70 10.34 -10.60
CA ILE A 89 21.55 11.42 -11.59
C ILE A 89 20.11 11.59 -12.10
N PHE A 90 19.17 10.67 -11.87
CA PHE A 90 17.86 10.73 -12.56
C PHE A 90 16.67 11.30 -11.76
N PHE A 91 16.87 11.83 -10.55
CA PHE A 91 15.77 12.45 -9.77
C PHE A 91 15.86 13.97 -9.62
N SER A 92 16.76 14.64 -10.35
CA SER A 92 16.76 16.11 -10.41
C SER A 92 16.84 16.59 -11.86
N SER A 93 15.68 16.71 -12.50
CA SER A 93 15.26 17.86 -13.32
C SER A 93 13.82 17.70 -13.76
#